data_AF-A0A8W8KJY1-F1
#
_entry.id   AF-A0A8W8KJY1-F1
#
_cell.length_a   1.000
_cell.length_b   1.000
_cell.length_c   1.000
_cell.angle_alpha   90.00
_cell.angle_beta   90.00
_cell.angle_gamma   90.00
#
_symmetry.space_group_name_H-M   'P 1'
#
loop_
_entity.id
_entity.type
_entity.pdbx_description
1 polymer ?
#
loop_
_entity_poly.entity_id
_entity_poly.type
_entity_poly.pdbx_seq_one_letter_code
_entity_poly.pdbx_strand_id
1 'polypeptide(L)'
;LCRLYGVNKKADTPAHVYFAGFDKNGELYQECIQKIDGFEKYQVEMTEVPVLELFDTNDIIYLTPDATDMLEELDKDKVYVIGGIVDESVIKNLSKQRADAANIPTYRLPIDRYMRRKDQIHFSQILAINQVFEILVTYLSSKNWRAALSRGVPERKGYVLKD
;
A
#
# COMPACT_ATOMS: atom_id res chain seq x y z
N LEU A 1 8.45 -5.95 3.75
CA LEU A 1 7.42 -6.96 4.11
C LEU A 1 7.30 -7.19 5.62
N CYS A 2 8.39 -7.42 6.37
CA CYS A 2 8.34 -7.60 7.84
C CYS A 2 7.55 -6.51 8.60
N ARG A 3 7.81 -5.22 8.33
CA ARG A 3 7.04 -4.11 8.95
C ARG A 3 5.55 -4.16 8.66
N LEU A 4 5.17 -4.48 7.41
CA LEU A 4 3.77 -4.61 7.01
C LEU A 4 3.09 -5.72 7.81
N TYR A 5 3.72 -6.89 7.89
CA TYR A 5 3.17 -8.01 8.66
C TYR A 5 3.01 -7.67 10.14
N GLY A 6 4.01 -7.02 10.74
CA GLY A 6 3.95 -6.56 12.13
C GLY A 6 2.83 -5.54 12.38
N VAL A 7 2.59 -4.63 11.42
CA VAL A 7 1.46 -3.67 11.47
C VAL A 7 0.13 -4.42 11.39
N ASN A 8 -0.03 -5.36 10.46
CA ASN A 8 -1.28 -6.11 10.30
C ASN A 8 -1.64 -6.92 11.55
N LYS A 9 -0.66 -7.60 12.15
CA LYS A 9 -0.85 -8.38 13.39
C LYS A 9 -1.32 -7.54 14.58
N LYS A 10 -1.01 -6.24 14.59
CA LYS A 10 -1.34 -5.31 15.68
C LYS A 10 -2.55 -4.43 15.36
N ALA A 11 -3.11 -4.54 14.16
CA ALA A 11 -4.26 -3.74 13.76
C ALA A 11 -5.51 -4.20 14.49
N ASP A 12 -6.36 -3.25 14.89
CA ASP A 12 -7.67 -3.55 15.49
C ASP A 12 -8.59 -4.29 14.50
N THR A 13 -8.40 -4.04 13.21
CA THR A 13 -9.05 -4.73 12.11
C THR A 13 -7.98 -5.18 11.11
N PRO A 14 -7.37 -6.37 11.32
CA PRO A 14 -6.38 -6.91 10.39
C PRO A 14 -7.00 -7.13 9.01
N ALA A 15 -6.24 -6.82 7.97
CA ALA A 15 -6.61 -7.13 6.59
C ALA A 15 -6.21 -8.57 6.25
N HIS A 16 -6.93 -9.18 5.31
CA HIS A 16 -6.46 -10.37 4.62
C HIS A 16 -5.39 -9.95 3.60
N VAL A 17 -4.14 -10.36 3.80
CA VAL A 17 -2.99 -9.89 3.01
C VAL A 17 -2.56 -10.94 2.00
N TYR A 18 -2.46 -10.51 0.73
CA TYR A 18 -1.88 -11.28 -0.37
C TYR A 18 -0.53 -10.70 -0.79
N PHE A 19 0.47 -11.56 -0.97
CA PHE A 19 1.62 -11.31 -1.82
C PHE A 19 1.37 -12.03 -3.15
N ALA A 20 0.76 -11.33 -4.10
CA ALA A 20 0.48 -11.82 -5.45
C ALA A 20 1.69 -11.59 -6.37
N GLY A 21 1.84 -12.42 -7.41
CA GLY A 21 3.03 -12.39 -8.26
C GLY A 21 4.33 -12.73 -7.51
N PHE A 22 4.23 -13.46 -6.42
CA PHE A 22 5.31 -13.74 -5.47
C PHE A 22 5.64 -15.23 -5.46
N ASP A 23 6.64 -15.61 -6.25
CA ASP A 23 7.12 -16.99 -6.35
C ASP A 23 7.95 -17.39 -5.12
N LYS A 24 7.52 -18.45 -4.44
CA LYS A 24 8.23 -19.04 -3.28
C LYS A 24 9.54 -19.75 -3.66
N ASN A 25 9.78 -20.00 -4.94
CA ASN A 25 11.05 -20.50 -5.43
C ASN A 25 11.94 -19.38 -5.99
N GLY A 26 11.41 -18.16 -6.09
CA GLY A 26 12.09 -17.01 -6.64
C GLY A 26 13.11 -16.38 -5.68
N GLU A 27 14.03 -15.60 -6.25
CA GLU A 27 15.10 -14.91 -5.53
C GLU A 27 14.56 -14.02 -4.40
N LEU A 28 13.47 -13.29 -4.65
CA LEU A 28 12.86 -12.43 -3.64
C LEU A 28 12.39 -13.20 -2.39
N TYR A 29 11.84 -14.41 -2.56
CA TYR A 29 11.46 -15.24 -1.41
C TYR A 29 12.69 -15.72 -0.65
N GLN A 30 13.72 -16.19 -1.37
CA GLN A 30 14.97 -16.65 -0.76
C GLN A 30 15.63 -15.55 0.07
N GLU A 31 15.68 -14.32 -0.47
CA GLU A 31 16.15 -13.14 0.25
C GLU A 31 15.30 -12.82 1.48
N CYS A 32 13.98 -12.99 1.40
CA CYS A 32 13.10 -12.77 2.54
C CYS A 32 13.34 -13.77 3.67
N ILE A 33 13.42 -15.07 3.39
CA ILE A 33 13.66 -16.08 4.42
C ILE A 33 15.07 -15.99 5.03
N GLN A 34 16.06 -15.51 4.27
CA GLN A 34 17.42 -15.32 4.77
C GLN A 34 17.54 -14.10 5.69
N LYS A 35 16.81 -13.02 5.41
CA LYS A 35 16.93 -11.74 6.13
C LYS A 35 15.87 -11.52 7.20
N ILE A 36 14.79 -12.29 7.18
CA ILE A 36 13.64 -12.11 8.06
C ILE A 36 13.32 -13.45 8.73
N ASP A 37 13.70 -13.58 10.00
CA ASP A 37 13.42 -14.77 10.79
C ASP A 37 11.92 -15.08 10.83
N GLY A 38 11.57 -16.31 10.45
CA GLY A 38 10.19 -16.80 10.46
C GLY A 38 9.30 -16.23 9.36
N PHE A 39 9.87 -15.67 8.28
CA PHE A 39 9.10 -15.20 7.12
C PHE A 39 8.17 -16.26 6.54
N GLU A 40 8.64 -17.51 6.49
CA GLU A 40 7.88 -18.68 6.04
C GLU A 40 6.65 -18.99 6.92
N LYS A 41 6.59 -18.44 8.14
CA LYS A 41 5.49 -18.60 9.10
C LYS A 41 4.51 -17.43 9.09
N TYR A 42 4.65 -16.50 8.14
CA TYR A 42 3.75 -15.35 8.04
C TYR A 42 2.34 -15.84 7.67
N GLN A 43 1.34 -15.39 8.43
CA GLN A 43 -0.07 -15.62 8.13
C GLN A 43 -0.53 -14.65 7.04
N VAL A 44 -0.04 -14.86 5.82
CA VAL A 44 -0.39 -14.12 4.60
C VAL A 44 -0.49 -15.11 3.44
N GLU A 45 -1.34 -14.84 2.47
CA GLU A 45 -1.43 -15.64 1.25
C GLU A 45 -0.29 -15.25 0.32
N MET A 46 0.49 -16.22 -0.15
CA MET A 46 1.60 -16.00 -1.08
C MET A 46 1.42 -16.87 -2.31
N THR A 47 1.41 -16.25 -3.49
CA THR A 47 1.16 -16.93 -4.76
C THR A 47 1.92 -16.27 -5.90
N GLU A 48 2.43 -17.07 -6.82
CA GLU A 48 3.07 -16.60 -8.06
C GLU A 48 2.05 -16.01 -9.06
N VAL A 49 0.76 -16.29 -8.86
CA VAL A 49 -0.31 -15.83 -9.75
C VAL A 49 -0.48 -14.30 -9.65
N PRO A 50 -0.56 -13.58 -10.78
CA PRO A 50 -0.82 -12.15 -10.78
C PRO A 50 -2.19 -11.79 -10.19
N VAL A 51 -2.31 -10.61 -9.60
CA VAL A 51 -3.57 -10.16 -8.97
C VAL A 51 -4.78 -10.17 -9.91
N LEU A 52 -4.56 -9.92 -11.20
CA LEU A 52 -5.59 -9.88 -12.24
C LEU A 52 -6.22 -11.25 -12.55
N GLU A 53 -5.53 -12.33 -12.18
CA GLU A 53 -6.00 -13.69 -12.36
C GLU A 53 -6.58 -14.28 -11.06
N LEU A 54 -6.35 -13.61 -9.91
CA LEU A 54 -6.82 -14.05 -8.59
C LEU A 54 -8.22 -13.56 -8.24
N PHE A 55 -8.61 -12.39 -8.73
CA PHE A 55 -9.85 -11.70 -8.35
C PHE A 55 -10.58 -11.16 -9.56
N ASP A 56 -11.90 -10.95 -9.44
CA ASP A 56 -12.67 -10.25 -10.46
C ASP A 56 -12.17 -8.80 -10.59
N THR A 57 -11.90 -8.37 -11.81
CA THR A 57 -11.44 -7.01 -12.12
C THR A 57 -12.34 -5.91 -11.55
N ASN A 58 -13.65 -6.17 -11.40
CA ASN A 58 -14.61 -5.24 -10.82
C ASN A 58 -14.42 -5.03 -9.30
N ASP A 59 -13.73 -5.96 -8.64
CA ASP A 59 -13.44 -5.89 -7.21
C ASP A 59 -12.05 -5.35 -6.92
N ILE A 60 -11.21 -5.16 -7.94
CA ILE A 60 -9.85 -4.66 -7.79
C ILE A 60 -9.83 -3.13 -7.81
N ILE A 61 -9.06 -2.55 -6.90
CA ILE A 61 -8.71 -1.13 -6.89
C ILE A 61 -7.18 -1.00 -6.83
N TYR A 62 -6.59 -0.30 -7.81
CA TYR A 62 -5.16 -0.02 -7.80
C TYR A 62 -4.85 1.30 -7.10
N LEU A 63 -4.00 1.26 -6.07
CA LEU A 63 -3.51 2.47 -5.40
C LEU A 63 -2.26 2.99 -6.10
N THR A 64 -2.32 4.24 -6.54
CA THR A 64 -1.20 4.91 -7.20
C THR A 64 -1.23 6.41 -6.91
N PRO A 65 -0.08 7.07 -6.66
CA PRO A 65 -0.04 8.52 -6.49
C PRO A 65 -0.43 9.28 -7.77
N ASP A 66 -0.36 8.62 -8.94
CA ASP A 66 -0.65 9.22 -10.25
C ASP A 66 -2.15 9.18 -10.63
N ALA A 67 -3.01 8.63 -9.77
CA ALA A 67 -4.45 8.58 -10.03
C ALA A 67 -5.08 9.99 -9.96
N THR A 68 -6.12 10.22 -10.75
CA THR A 68 -6.86 11.48 -10.71
C THR A 68 -7.74 11.56 -9.46
N ASP A 69 -8.48 10.49 -9.19
CA ASP A 69 -9.46 10.44 -8.12
C ASP A 69 -8.83 10.05 -6.78
N MET A 70 -9.30 10.70 -5.70
CA MET A 70 -8.89 10.39 -4.35
C MET A 70 -9.75 9.28 -3.76
N LEU A 71 -9.13 8.40 -2.98
CA LEU A 71 -9.85 7.39 -2.22
C LEU A 71 -10.59 8.05 -1.06
N GLU A 72 -11.91 8.02 -1.09
CA GLU A 72 -12.74 8.65 -0.06
C GLU A 72 -13.05 7.70 1.10
N GLU A 73 -13.31 6.42 0.79
CA GLU A 73 -13.63 5.39 1.76
C GLU A 73 -13.03 4.03 1.36
N LEU A 74 -12.95 3.12 2.34
CA LEU A 74 -12.58 1.73 2.11
C LEU A 74 -13.83 0.85 2.19
N ASP A 75 -14.10 0.17 1.07
CA ASP A 75 -15.09 -0.88 0.93
C ASP A 75 -14.46 -2.23 1.31
N LYS A 76 -15.14 -2.98 2.17
CA LYS A 76 -14.62 -4.27 2.67
C LYS A 76 -14.71 -5.38 1.63
N ASP A 77 -15.55 -5.20 0.60
CA ASP A 77 -15.75 -6.17 -0.46
C ASP A 77 -14.78 -5.94 -1.65
N LYS A 78 -13.87 -4.96 -1.54
CA LYS A 78 -12.87 -4.63 -2.57
C LYS A 78 -11.46 -5.08 -2.20
N VAL A 79 -10.68 -5.35 -3.25
CA VAL A 79 -9.27 -5.74 -3.19
C VAL A 79 -8.39 -4.55 -3.54
N TYR A 80 -7.68 -4.01 -2.55
CA TYR A 80 -6.78 -2.87 -2.72
C TYR A 80 -5.36 -3.32 -3.04
N VAL A 81 -4.85 -2.96 -4.22
CA VAL A 81 -3.52 -3.32 -4.69
C VAL A 81 -2.53 -2.19 -4.42
N ILE A 82 -1.48 -2.51 -3.65
CA ILE A 82 -0.32 -1.65 -3.45
C ILE A 82 0.81 -2.18 -4.34
N GLY A 83 1.37 -1.35 -5.21
CA GLY A 83 2.47 -1.76 -6.08
C GLY A 83 3.67 -2.32 -5.31
N GLY A 84 4.11 -3.53 -5.66
CA GLY A 84 5.27 -4.21 -5.05
C GLY A 84 6.64 -3.77 -5.56
N ILE A 85 6.70 -2.78 -6.45
CA ILE A 85 7.95 -2.33 -7.06
C ILE A 85 8.68 -1.44 -6.06
N VAL A 86 9.87 -1.88 -5.66
CA VAL A 86 10.82 -1.12 -4.86
C VAL A 86 12.02 -0.81 -5.74
N ASP A 87 11.83 0.07 -6.74
CA ASP A 87 12.96 0.64 -7.46
C ASP A 87 13.39 1.94 -6.75
N GLU A 88 14.70 2.20 -6.73
CA GLU A 88 15.26 3.50 -6.31
C GLU A 88 14.79 4.66 -7.22
N SER A 89 14.20 4.33 -8.38
CA SER A 89 13.60 5.28 -9.32
C SER A 89 12.09 5.06 -9.45
N VAL A 90 11.31 6.12 -9.22
CA VAL A 90 9.86 6.08 -9.47
C VAL A 90 9.61 6.12 -10.97
N ILE A 91 9.16 5.00 -11.53
CA ILE A 91 8.64 4.95 -12.90
C ILE A 91 7.20 5.50 -12.87
N LYS A 92 7.05 6.79 -13.16
CA LYS A 92 5.75 7.46 -13.23
C LYS A 92 4.80 6.69 -14.15
N ASN A 93 3.54 6.60 -13.74
CA ASN A 93 2.43 5.96 -14.46
C ASN A 93 2.50 4.45 -14.65
N LEU A 94 3.52 3.71 -14.19
CA LEU A 94 3.61 2.27 -14.47
C LEU A 94 2.41 1.48 -13.92
N SER A 95 2.08 1.68 -12.64
CA SER A 95 0.91 1.03 -12.02
C SER A 95 -0.40 1.52 -12.63
N LYS A 96 -0.47 2.81 -12.98
CA LYS A 96 -1.66 3.39 -13.63
C LYS A 96 -1.88 2.81 -15.03
N GLN A 97 -0.85 2.70 -15.85
CA GLN A 97 -0.93 2.12 -17.20
C GLN A 97 -1.35 0.64 -17.16
N ARG A 98 -0.83 -0.13 -16.20
CA ARG A 98 -1.26 -1.53 -16.01
C ARG A 98 -2.73 -1.62 -15.63
N ALA A 99 -3.20 -0.76 -14.74
CA ALA A 99 -4.60 -0.71 -14.34
C ALA A 99 -5.50 -0.24 -15.50
N ASP A 100 -5.13 0.84 -16.19
CA ASP A 100 -5.86 1.39 -17.34
C ASP A 100 -5.99 0.34 -18.46
N ALA A 101 -4.92 -0.41 -18.75
CA ALA A 101 -4.94 -1.49 -19.76
C ALA A 101 -5.90 -2.65 -19.38
N ALA A 102 -6.18 -2.83 -18.10
CA ALA A 102 -7.10 -3.82 -17.58
C ALA A 102 -8.48 -3.23 -17.21
N ASN A 103 -8.74 -1.95 -17.50
CA ASN A 103 -9.94 -1.21 -17.09
C ASN A 103 -10.21 -1.23 -15.57
N ILE A 104 -9.16 -1.20 -14.76
CA ILE A 104 -9.27 -1.25 -13.30
C ILE A 104 -9.26 0.17 -12.71
N PRO A 105 -10.20 0.50 -11.81
CA PRO A 105 -10.21 1.77 -11.11
C PRO A 105 -8.89 2.04 -10.38
N THR A 106 -8.40 3.28 -10.50
CA THR A 106 -7.22 3.75 -9.78
C THR A 106 -7.58 4.89 -8.83
N TYR A 107 -7.03 4.86 -7.63
CA TYR A 107 -7.21 5.94 -6.65
C TYR A 107 -5.89 6.28 -5.97
N ARG A 108 -5.75 7.56 -5.60
CA ARG A 108 -4.65 8.03 -4.76
C ARG A 108 -5.14 8.23 -3.32
N LEU A 109 -4.23 8.12 -2.36
CA LEU A 109 -4.55 8.48 -0.98
C LEU A 109 -4.86 9.98 -0.87
N PRO A 110 -5.80 10.41 -0.01
CA PRO A 110 -6.21 11.81 0.10
C PRO A 110 -5.21 12.68 0.91
N ILE A 111 -3.90 12.50 0.68
CA ILE A 111 -2.83 13.15 1.45
C ILE A 111 -2.95 14.67 1.36
N ASP A 112 -3.06 15.20 0.16
CA ASP A 112 -3.17 16.62 -0.17
C ASP A 112 -4.51 17.24 0.24
N ARG A 113 -5.53 16.44 0.56
CA ARG A 113 -6.75 16.92 1.21
C ARG A 113 -6.47 17.28 2.67
N TYR A 114 -5.83 16.39 3.41
CA TYR A 114 -5.69 16.49 4.88
C TYR A 114 -4.33 16.98 5.38
N MET A 115 -3.29 16.94 4.54
CA MET A 115 -1.92 17.31 4.90
C MET A 115 -1.39 18.39 3.95
N ARG A 116 -0.47 19.19 4.46
CA ARG A 116 0.29 20.19 3.69
C ARG A 116 1.78 19.99 3.90
N ARG A 117 2.57 20.49 2.95
CA ARG A 117 4.02 20.53 3.10
C ARG A 117 4.40 21.47 4.27
N LYS A 118 5.29 21.00 5.13
CA LYS A 118 5.97 21.80 6.15
C LYS A 118 7.15 22.51 5.50
N ASP A 119 7.40 23.76 5.89
CA ASP A 119 8.61 24.47 5.49
C ASP A 119 9.84 23.83 6.16
N GLN A 120 10.45 22.89 5.45
CA GLN A 120 11.69 22.22 5.83
C GLN A 120 12.46 21.78 4.58
N ILE A 121 13.76 21.53 4.77
CA ILE A 121 14.72 21.23 3.70
C ILE A 121 14.39 19.91 2.98
N HIS A 122 13.96 18.88 3.73
CA HIS A 122 13.65 17.56 3.17
C HIS A 122 12.15 17.34 3.01
N PHE A 123 11.72 17.05 1.78
CA PHE A 123 10.34 16.73 1.43
C PHE A 123 10.29 15.54 0.49
N SER A 124 9.37 14.61 0.72
CA SER A 124 9.20 13.43 -0.12
C SER A 124 7.73 13.01 -0.15
N GLN A 125 7.15 12.96 -1.35
CA GLN A 125 5.76 12.52 -1.56
C GLN A 125 5.64 11.00 -1.69
N ILE A 126 6.77 10.31 -1.87
CA ILE A 126 6.81 8.87 -2.10
C ILE A 126 6.58 8.17 -0.76
N LEU A 127 5.54 7.35 -0.68
CA LEU A 127 5.29 6.47 0.46
C LEU A 127 5.74 5.05 0.13
N ALA A 128 6.40 4.41 1.10
CA ALA A 128 6.75 3.00 1.00
C ALA A 128 5.50 2.12 1.19
N ILE A 129 5.55 0.88 0.69
CA ILE A 129 4.45 -0.10 0.80
C ILE A 129 3.93 -0.23 2.23
N ASN A 130 4.83 -0.32 3.21
CA ASN A 130 4.43 -0.44 4.62
C ASN A 130 3.73 0.81 5.16
N GLN A 131 4.02 2.00 4.62
CA GLN A 131 3.39 3.25 5.03
C GLN A 131 1.98 3.34 4.46
N VAL A 132 1.82 3.05 3.17
CA VAL A 132 0.50 2.96 2.52
C VAL A 132 -0.36 1.94 3.26
N PHE A 133 0.17 0.75 3.52
CA PHE A 133 -0.55 -0.28 4.26
C PHE A 133 -0.99 0.17 5.65
N GLU A 134 -0.10 0.80 6.44
CA GLU A 134 -0.42 1.31 7.77
C GLU A 134 -1.54 2.37 7.74
N ILE A 135 -1.56 3.23 6.72
CA ILE A 135 -2.66 4.19 6.51
C ILE A 135 -3.98 3.43 6.29
N LEU A 136 -4.00 2.44 5.39
CA LEU A 136 -5.22 1.70 5.06
C LEU A 136 -5.80 0.96 6.27
N VAL A 137 -4.98 0.18 7.00
CA VAL A 137 -5.48 -0.59 8.15
C VAL A 137 -5.89 0.31 9.32
N THR A 138 -5.22 1.47 9.49
CA THR A 138 -5.65 2.46 10.49
C THR A 138 -6.98 3.11 10.09
N TYR A 139 -7.20 3.37 8.80
CA TYR A 139 -8.47 3.89 8.32
C TYR A 139 -9.59 2.85 8.44
N LEU A 140 -9.32 1.56 8.21
CA LEU A 140 -10.33 0.49 8.35
C LEU A 140 -10.98 0.47 9.74
N SER A 141 -10.20 0.69 10.81
CA SER A 141 -10.73 0.73 12.17
C SER A 141 -11.25 2.12 12.58
N SER A 142 -10.53 3.20 12.23
CA SER A 142 -10.87 4.55 12.71
C SER A 142 -11.91 5.29 11.85
N LYS A 143 -12.06 4.90 10.57
CA LYS A 143 -12.80 5.64 9.54
C LYS A 143 -12.42 7.13 9.47
N ASN A 144 -11.18 7.46 9.82
CA ASN A 144 -10.68 8.82 9.93
C ASN A 144 -9.35 9.00 9.20
N TRP A 145 -9.38 9.70 8.06
CA TRP A 145 -8.18 9.95 7.25
C TRP A 145 -7.13 10.77 7.97
N ARG A 146 -7.49 11.72 8.85
CA ARG A 146 -6.50 12.50 9.60
C ARG A 146 -5.72 11.60 10.56
N ALA A 147 -6.41 10.69 11.26
CA ALA A 147 -5.76 9.71 12.14
C ALA A 147 -4.89 8.73 11.36
N ALA A 148 -5.41 8.19 10.25
CA ALA A 148 -4.70 7.24 9.39
C ALA A 148 -3.42 7.85 8.78
N LEU A 149 -3.53 9.05 8.20
CA LEU A 149 -2.41 9.76 7.59
C LEU A 149 -1.37 10.19 8.64
N SER A 150 -1.82 10.66 9.80
CA SER A 150 -0.91 11.00 10.91
C SER A 150 -0.09 9.80 11.40
N ARG A 151 -0.64 8.58 11.29
CA ARG A 151 0.04 7.37 11.73
C ARG A 151 1.01 6.83 10.69
N GLY A 152 0.60 6.76 9.42
CA GLY A 152 1.43 6.12 8.38
C GLY A 152 2.36 7.05 7.59
N VAL A 153 2.13 8.37 7.60
CA VAL A 153 3.05 9.35 6.98
C VAL A 153 4.02 9.88 8.03
N PRO A 154 5.31 9.48 8.03
CA PRO A 154 6.24 9.92 9.06
C PRO A 154 6.69 11.36 8.85
N GLU A 155 6.99 12.07 9.93
CA GLU A 155 7.38 13.48 9.94
C GLU A 155 8.54 13.82 8.99
N ARG A 156 9.50 12.90 8.84
CA ARG A 156 10.64 13.04 7.91
C ARG A 156 10.25 13.24 6.44
N LYS A 157 8.99 12.94 6.06
CA LYS A 157 8.46 13.20 4.72
C LYS A 157 8.10 14.68 4.49
N GLY A 158 8.04 15.48 5.56
CA GLY A 158 7.74 16.90 5.49
C GLY A 158 6.28 17.23 5.25
N TYR A 159 5.39 16.33 5.66
CA TYR A 159 3.96 16.61 5.75
C TYR A 159 3.56 16.92 7.18
N VAL A 160 2.64 17.86 7.33
CA VAL A 160 1.91 18.14 8.56
C VAL A 160 0.42 18.15 8.27
N LEU A 161 -0.41 17.78 9.25
CA LEU A 161 -1.86 17.91 9.11
C LEU A 161 -2.22 19.38 8.88
N LYS A 162 -3.19 19.62 8.00
CA LYS A 162 -3.83 20.93 7.89
C LYS A 162 -4.68 21.17 9.13
N ASP A 163 -4.83 22.43 9.52
CA ASP A 163 -5.75 22.80 10.60
C ASP A 163 -7.19 22.40 10.26
#